data_AF-A0A5K1GQD4-F1
#
_entry.id   AF-A0A5K1GQD4-F1
#
_cell.length_a   1.000
_cell.length_b   1.000
_cell.length_c   1.000
_cell.angle_alpha   90.00
_cell.angle_beta   90.00
_cell.angle_gamma   90.00
#
_symmetry.space_group_name_H-M   'P 1'
#
loop_
_entity.id
_entity.type
_entity.pdbx_description
1 polymer ?
#
loop_
_entity_poly.entity_id
_entity_poly.type
_entity_poly.pdbx_seq_one_letter_code
_entity_poly.pdbx_strand_id
1 'polypeptide(L)' 'VVRQRIFEEGKRVDGRQLDEVRPLYCEAGPFPALHGSSIFSRGNTQ' A
#
# COMPACT_ATOMS: atom_id res chain seq x y z
N VAL A 1 11.03 -2.57 -21.77
CA VAL A 1 10.84 -1.20 -21.21
C VAL A 1 10.65 -1.20 -19.70
N VAL A 2 9.51 -1.65 -19.13
CA VAL A 2 9.26 -1.53 -17.67
C VAL A 2 10.33 -2.23 -16.83
N ARG A 3 10.67 -3.49 -17.15
CA ARG A 3 11.72 -4.24 -16.45
C ARG A 3 13.09 -3.56 -16.53
N GLN A 4 13.39 -2.91 -17.65
CA GLN A 4 14.65 -2.18 -17.85
C GLN A 4 14.72 -0.94 -16.96
N ARG A 5 13.64 -0.15 -16.86
CA ARG A 5 13.56 0.99 -15.92
C ARG A 5 13.77 0.60 -14.46
N ILE A 6 13.31 -0.58 -14.05
CA ILE A 6 13.53 -1.10 -12.69
C ILE A 6 15.04 -1.31 -12.43
N PHE A 7 15.78 -1.84 -13.42
CA PHE A 7 17.22 -2.07 -13.27
C PHE A 7 18.06 -0.79 -13.44
N GLU A 8 17.68 0.10 -14.35
CA GLU A 8 18.45 1.30 -14.68
C GLU A 8 18.16 2.49 -13.75
N GLU A 9 16.88 2.70 -13.43
CA GLU A 9 16.41 3.87 -12.67
C GLU A 9 16.06 3.52 -11.22
N GLY A 10 15.99 2.23 -10.87
CA GLY A 10 15.57 1.78 -9.54
C GLY A 10 14.10 2.05 -9.21
N LYS A 11 13.29 2.41 -10.21
CA LYS A 11 11.90 2.81 -10.04
C LYS A 11 10.92 1.77 -10.57
N ARG A 12 9.87 1.53 -9.81
CA ARG A 12 8.74 0.68 -10.19
C ARG A 12 7.78 1.42 -11.10
N VAL A 13 6.81 0.69 -11.66
CA VAL A 13 5.82 1.25 -12.61
C VAL A 13 4.98 2.39 -12.02
N ASP A 14 4.76 2.39 -10.71
CA ASP A 14 4.03 3.41 -9.97
C ASP A 14 4.94 4.49 -9.37
N GLY A 15 6.21 4.53 -9.79
CA GLY A 15 7.20 5.53 -9.37
C GLY A 15 7.88 5.27 -8.03
N ARG A 16 7.44 4.24 -7.29
CA ARG A 16 8.01 3.87 -5.99
C ARG A 16 9.41 3.27 -6.10
N GLN A 17 10.18 3.41 -5.03
CA GLN A 17 11.45 2.71 -4.86
C GLN A 17 11.24 1.20 -4.73
N LEU A 18 12.32 0.43 -4.85
CA LEU A 18 12.29 -1.03 -4.79
C LEU A 18 11.81 -1.55 -3.42
N ASP A 19 12.13 -0.83 -2.36
CA ASP A 19 11.85 -1.12 -0.95
C ASP A 19 10.70 -0.28 -0.36
N GLU A 20 10.13 0.66 -1.14
CA GLU A 20 9.06 1.52 -0.67
C GLU A 20 7.71 0.78 -0.64
N VAL A 21 7.07 0.78 0.53
CA VAL A 21 5.72 0.25 0.74
C VAL A 21 4.67 1.28 0.31
N ARG A 22 3.54 0.83 -0.24
CA ARG A 22 2.40 1.73 -0.57
C ARG A 22 1.84 2.39 0.70
N PRO A 23 1.18 3.57 0.58
CA PRO A 23 0.54 4.22 1.71
C PRO A 23 -0.36 3.27 2.51
N LEU A 24 -0.24 3.35 3.83
CA LEU A 24 -0.98 2.52 4.78
C LEU A 24 -2.02 3.36 5.52
N TYR A 25 -3.20 2.78 5.69
CA TYR A 25 -4.22 3.26 6.60
C TYR A 25 -4.67 2.09 7.46
N CYS A 26 -4.79 2.31 8.76
CA CYS A 26 -5.34 1.33 9.68
C CYS A 26 -6.15 2.03 10.77
N GLU A 27 -7.33 1.49 11.05
CA GLU A 27 -8.21 1.98 12.09
C GLU A 27 -8.88 0.79 12.77
N ALA A 28 -8.87 0.77 14.10
CA ALA A 28 -9.54 -0.24 14.91
C ALA A 28 -10.80 0.35 15.54
N GLY A 29 -11.87 -0.46 15.60
CA GLY A 29 -13.17 -0.07 16.13
C GLY A 29 -13.98 0.97 15.33
N PRO A 30 -13.92 1.05 13.98
CA PRO A 30 -14.71 2.04 13.24
C PRO A 30 -16.23 1.83 13.37
N PHE A 31 -16.67 0.63 13.78
CA PHE A 31 -18.09 0.32 13.95
C PHE A 31 -18.41 0.07 15.44
N PRO A 32 -19.19 0.98 16.08
CA PRO A 32 -19.44 0.94 17.52
C PRO A 32 -20.31 -0.23 17.97
N ALA A 33 -21.08 -0.84 17.06
CA ALA A 33 -21.97 -1.94 17.39
C ALA A 33 -21.30 -3.33 17.32
N LEU A 34 -20.09 -3.43 16.75
CA LEU A 34 -19.39 -4.71 16.60
C LEU A 34 -18.52 -5.01 17.82
N HIS A 35 -18.43 -6.27 18.25
CA HIS A 35 -17.52 -6.68 19.34
C HIS A 35 -16.05 -6.35 19.03
N GLY A 36 -15.68 -6.35 17.75
CA GLY A 36 -14.40 -5.91 17.25
C GLY A 36 -14.51 -5.64 15.75
N SER A 37 -13.87 -4.58 15.29
CA SER A 37 -13.83 -4.23 13.87
C SER A 37 -12.53 -3.53 13.53
N SER A 38 -12.12 -3.58 12.26
CA SER A 38 -10.96 -2.85 11.77
C SER A 38 -11.10 -2.57 10.28
N ILE A 39 -10.52 -1.46 9.83
CA ILE A 39 -10.27 -1.16 8.43
C ILE A 39 -8.75 -1.14 8.23
N PHE A 40 -8.27 -1.82 7.20
CA PHE A 40 -6.89 -1.76 6.75
C PHE A 40 -6.87 -1.46 5.27
N SER A 41 -6.03 -0.52 4.84
CA SER A 41 -5.81 -0.24 3.42
C SER A 41 -4.32 -0.10 3.14
N ARG A 42 -3.87 -0.66 2.02
CA ARG A 42 -2.49 -0.55 1.52
C ARG A 42 -2.46 -0.20 0.04
N GLY A 43 -2.35 1.09 -0.26
CA GLY A 43 -2.63 1.62 -1.59
C GLY A 43 -4.08 1.31 -1.97
N ASN A 44 -4.31 0.76 -3.16
CA ASN A 44 -5.65 0.44 -3.66
C ASN A 44 -6.20 -0.92 -3.17
N THR A 45 -5.50 -1.59 -2.24
CA THR A 45 -6.01 -2.81 -1.60
C THR A 45 -6.68 -2.42 -0.29
N GLN A 46 -7.95 -2.76 -0.13
CA GLN A 46 -8.69 -2.77 1.13
C GLN A 46 -8.96 -4.22 1.51
#